data_AF-A0A7V3A068-F1
#
_entry.id   AF-A0A7V3A068-F1
#
_cell.length_a   1.000
_cell.length_b   1.000
_cell.length_c   1.000
_cell.angle_alpha   90.00
_cell.angle_beta   90.00
_cell.angle_gamma   90.00
#
_symmetry.space_group_name_H-M   'P 1'
#
loop_
_entity.id
_entity.type
_entity.pdbx_description
1 polymer ?
#
loop_
_entity_poly.entity_id
_entity_poly.type
_entity_poly.pdbx_seq_one_letter_code
_entity_poly.pdbx_strand_id
1 'polypeptide(L)'
;MRKELLIVTVFLAIIAGTSFGQSTQDPAVQEMRQKLEVVYDLGRMFSYIQTMDKEQKKLALSTAQVKSLVSMAEKILKVTRLEPKEADAMLKEIEDRILKPDQLMFVDGLAIARANERTATSGTGAGSTGGTSPVQSYMNGGPFNPMQDTTKKIGQDFKAAYDYLKAKK
;
A
#
# COMPACT_ATOMS: atom_id res chain seq x y z
N MET A 1 -23.32 -17.24 25.43
CA MET A 1 -23.49 -15.89 26.01
C MET A 1 -22.31 -15.68 26.97
N ARG A 2 -21.42 -14.69 26.90
CA ARG A 2 -21.24 -13.46 26.11
C ARG A 2 -19.72 -13.30 25.87
N LYS A 3 -19.32 -12.77 24.71
CA LYS A 3 -17.94 -12.37 24.42
C LYS A 3 -17.76 -10.95 24.97
N GLU A 4 -16.91 -10.79 25.97
CA GLU A 4 -16.53 -9.46 26.48
C GLU A 4 -15.38 -8.92 25.63
N LEU A 5 -15.61 -7.72 25.13
CA LEU A 5 -14.82 -6.95 24.17
C LEU A 5 -13.74 -6.19 24.94
N LEU A 6 -12.47 -6.58 24.80
CA LEU A 6 -11.36 -5.78 25.34
C LEU A 6 -10.97 -4.70 24.33
N ILE A 7 -11.62 -3.54 24.44
CA ILE A 7 -11.15 -2.29 23.87
C ILE A 7 -10.02 -1.78 24.77
N VAL A 8 -8.79 -1.79 24.27
CA VAL A 8 -7.67 -1.11 24.91
C VAL A 8 -7.42 0.20 24.16
N THR A 9 -8.05 1.26 24.66
CA THR A 9 -7.73 2.64 24.30
C THR A 9 -6.49 3.07 25.07
N VAL A 10 -5.39 3.35 24.38
CA VAL A 10 -4.23 4.02 25.00
C VAL A 10 -4.19 5.47 24.53
N PHE A 11 -4.60 6.38 25.41
CA PHE A 11 -4.27 7.80 25.32
C PHE A 11 -2.91 7.99 25.99
N LEU A 12 -1.91 8.44 25.24
CA LEU A 12 -0.63 8.91 25.78
C LEU A 12 -0.43 10.35 25.34
N ALA A 13 -0.75 11.26 26.26
CA ALA A 13 -0.40 12.67 26.18
C ALA A 13 1.04 12.84 26.66
N ILE A 14 1.92 13.37 25.80
CA ILE A 14 3.22 13.92 26.19
C ILE A 14 3.33 15.31 25.56
N ILE A 15 3.33 16.33 26.42
CA ILE A 15 3.70 17.70 26.07
C ILE A 15 4.94 18.06 26.89
N ALA A 16 6.09 18.22 26.22
CA ALA A 16 7.21 19.04 26.68
C ALA A 16 8.15 19.32 25.50
N GLY A 17 8.50 20.59 25.33
CA GLY A 17 8.96 21.18 24.07
C GLY A 17 10.39 20.88 23.63
N THR A 18 10.60 20.96 22.32
CA THR A 18 11.71 21.71 21.71
C THR A 18 11.22 22.23 20.36
N SER A 19 11.17 23.55 20.21
CA SER A 19 10.82 24.25 18.97
C SER A 19 12.00 24.20 18.00
N PHE A 20 12.09 23.13 17.22
CA PHE A 20 12.68 23.15 15.88
C PHE A 20 11.52 23.17 14.90
N GLY A 21 11.55 24.09 13.93
CA GLY A 21 10.49 24.28 12.95
C GLY A 21 10.24 23.03 12.10
N GLN A 22 9.49 22.05 12.63
CA GLN A 22 8.60 21.25 11.82
C GLN A 22 7.57 22.23 11.28
N SER A 23 7.62 22.52 9.99
CA SER A 23 6.46 23.04 9.27
C SER A 23 5.27 22.21 9.73
N THR A 24 4.35 22.81 10.49
CA THR A 24 3.12 22.15 10.93
C THR A 24 2.40 21.79 9.65
N GLN A 25 2.54 20.53 9.22
CA GLN A 25 2.02 20.10 7.93
C GLN A 25 0.51 20.30 8.00
N ASP A 26 -0.04 21.05 7.05
CA ASP A 26 -1.47 21.39 6.98
C ASP A 26 -2.33 20.15 7.30
N PRO A 27 -3.24 20.20 8.30
CA PRO A 27 -4.11 19.09 8.65
C PRO A 27 -4.85 18.47 7.46
N ALA A 28 -5.25 19.28 6.47
CA ALA A 28 -5.91 18.78 5.26
C ALA A 28 -4.97 17.91 4.41
N VAL A 29 -3.68 18.27 4.33
CA VAL A 29 -2.66 17.48 3.63
C VAL A 29 -2.37 16.19 4.39
N GLN A 30 -2.40 16.20 5.73
CA GLN A 30 -2.22 14.99 6.54
C GLN A 30 -3.40 14.02 6.37
N GLU A 31 -4.63 14.52 6.44
CA GLU A 31 -5.84 13.72 6.22
C GLU A 31 -5.85 13.14 4.81
N MET A 32 -5.47 13.94 3.80
CA MET A 32 -5.40 13.45 2.44
C MET A 32 -4.32 12.37 2.28
N ARG A 33 -3.16 12.52 2.92
CA ARG A 33 -2.13 11.47 2.92
C ARG A 33 -2.68 10.16 3.48
N GLN A 34 -3.40 10.20 4.61
CA GLN A 34 -4.01 9.01 5.20
C GLN A 34 -5.03 8.38 4.25
N LYS A 35 -5.87 9.18 3.60
CA LYS A 35 -6.83 8.70 2.59
C LYS A 35 -6.16 8.03 1.39
N LEU A 36 -4.99 8.54 0.97
CA LEU A 36 -4.25 7.99 -0.15
C LEU A 36 -3.42 6.74 0.21
N GLU A 37 -3.29 6.41 1.50
CA GLU A 37 -2.49 5.26 1.95
C GLU A 37 -2.99 3.95 1.33
N VAL A 38 -4.30 3.78 1.18
CA VAL A 38 -4.92 2.60 0.56
C VAL A 38 -4.44 2.36 -0.88
N VAL A 39 -4.08 3.42 -1.60
CA VAL A 39 -3.51 3.30 -2.96
C VAL A 39 -2.09 2.74 -2.90
N TYR A 40 -1.32 3.12 -1.88
CA TYR A 40 0.01 2.56 -1.64
C TYR A 40 -0.08 1.13 -1.10
N ASP A 41 -1.06 0.81 -0.26
CA ASP A 41 -1.33 -0.55 0.21
C ASP A 41 -1.60 -1.50 -0.95
N LEU A 42 -2.43 -1.09 -1.92
CA LEU A 42 -2.67 -1.88 -3.12
C LEU A 42 -1.37 -2.19 -3.88
N GLY A 43 -0.51 -1.18 -4.09
CA GLY A 43 0.78 -1.40 -4.75
C GLY A 43 1.68 -2.37 -3.97
N ARG A 44 1.70 -2.30 -2.63
CA ARG A 44 2.46 -3.20 -1.76
C ARG A 44 1.90 -4.62 -1.77
N MET A 45 0.58 -4.77 -1.79
CA MET A 45 -0.11 -6.06 -1.87
C MET A 45 0.39 -6.88 -3.08
N PHE A 46 0.54 -6.27 -4.25
CA PHE A 46 1.12 -6.93 -5.42
C PHE A 46 2.56 -7.41 -5.21
N SER A 47 3.39 -6.61 -4.53
CA SER A 47 4.76 -7.01 -4.18
C SER A 47 4.78 -8.19 -3.21
N TYR A 48 3.92 -8.18 -2.18
CA TYR A 48 3.82 -9.28 -1.23
C TYR A 48 3.32 -10.57 -1.86
N ILE A 49 2.33 -10.47 -2.76
CA ILE A 49 1.83 -11.61 -3.55
C ILE A 49 2.95 -12.20 -4.40
N GLN A 50 3.76 -11.36 -5.05
CA GLN A 50 4.93 -11.83 -5.81
C GLN A 50 5.93 -12.57 -4.92
N THR A 51 6.27 -12.01 -3.75
CA THR A 51 7.17 -12.66 -2.79
C THR A 51 6.62 -14.01 -2.34
N MET A 52 5.34 -14.07 -1.95
CA MET A 52 4.67 -15.31 -1.57
C MET A 52 4.77 -16.37 -2.66
N ASP A 53 4.37 -16.03 -3.90
CA ASP A 53 4.34 -16.99 -5.01
C ASP A 53 5.75 -17.47 -5.44
N LYS A 54 6.78 -16.63 -5.25
CA LYS A 54 8.18 -16.99 -5.52
C LYS A 54 8.81 -17.87 -4.45
N GLU A 55 8.56 -17.55 -3.18
CA GLU A 55 9.30 -18.14 -2.05
C GLU A 55 8.56 -19.32 -1.42
N GLN A 56 7.23 -19.33 -1.46
CA GLN A 56 6.41 -20.33 -0.80
C GLN A 56 5.71 -21.23 -1.81
N LYS A 57 6.39 -22.30 -2.24
CA LYS A 57 5.86 -23.26 -3.24
C LYS A 57 4.49 -23.83 -2.87
N LYS A 58 4.20 -24.02 -1.57
CA LYS A 58 2.91 -24.53 -1.08
C LYS A 58 1.77 -23.51 -1.21
N LEU A 59 2.11 -22.22 -1.33
CA LEU A 59 1.19 -21.10 -1.45
C LEU A 59 1.16 -20.53 -2.87
N ALA A 60 1.70 -21.26 -3.86
CA ALA A 60 1.74 -20.82 -5.24
C ALA A 60 0.34 -20.46 -5.77
N LEU A 61 0.29 -19.40 -6.57
CA LEU A 61 -0.94 -18.94 -7.21
C LEU A 61 -1.39 -19.94 -8.27
N SER A 62 -2.70 -20.20 -8.30
CA SER A 62 -3.35 -20.89 -9.41
C SER A 62 -3.40 -20.00 -10.66
N THR A 63 -3.56 -20.62 -11.83
CA THR A 63 -3.73 -19.89 -13.10
C THR A 63 -4.91 -18.91 -13.06
N ALA A 64 -6.00 -19.25 -12.36
CA ALA A 64 -7.16 -18.37 -12.22
C ALA A 64 -6.84 -17.11 -11.39
N GLN A 65 -6.09 -17.28 -10.30
CA GLN A 65 -5.63 -16.17 -9.47
C GLN A 65 -4.68 -15.26 -10.26
N VAL A 66 -3.70 -15.83 -10.97
CA VAL A 66 -2.78 -15.07 -11.83
C VAL A 66 -3.54 -14.26 -12.89
N LYS A 67 -4.50 -14.87 -13.60
CA LYS A 67 -5.31 -14.15 -14.60
C LYS A 67 -6.08 -12.98 -14.00
N SER A 68 -6.65 -13.15 -12.82
CA SER A 68 -7.41 -12.10 -12.11
C SER A 68 -6.50 -10.96 -11.69
N LEU A 69 -5.35 -11.26 -11.08
CA LEU A 69 -4.36 -10.26 -10.67
C LEU A 69 -3.76 -9.50 -11.85
N VAL A 70 -3.45 -10.18 -12.97
CA VAL A 70 -2.98 -9.51 -14.19
C VAL A 70 -4.04 -8.57 -14.75
N SER A 71 -5.31 -9.00 -14.80
CA SER A 71 -6.40 -8.13 -15.27
C SER A 71 -6.57 -6.89 -14.38
N MET A 72 -6.46 -7.04 -13.06
CA MET A 72 -6.50 -5.93 -12.12
C MET A 72 -5.30 -5.00 -12.30
N ALA A 73 -4.08 -5.51 -12.43
CA ALA A 73 -2.88 -4.71 -12.69
C ALA A 73 -2.98 -3.93 -14.01
N GLU A 74 -3.54 -4.54 -15.08
CA GLU A 74 -3.79 -3.86 -16.34
C GLU A 74 -4.82 -2.73 -16.20
N LYS A 75 -5.83 -2.86 -15.34
CA LYS A 75 -6.78 -1.76 -15.03
C LYS A 75 -6.07 -0.62 -14.31
N ILE A 76 -5.27 -0.94 -13.29
CA ILE A 76 -4.46 0.04 -12.53
C ILE A 76 -3.53 0.81 -13.47
N LEU A 77 -2.84 0.13 -14.39
CA LEU A 77 -1.90 0.77 -15.31
C LEU A 77 -2.57 1.61 -16.40
N LYS A 78 -3.88 1.51 -16.60
CA LYS A 78 -4.63 2.30 -17.58
C LYS A 78 -5.09 3.66 -17.05
N VAL A 79 -5.15 3.84 -15.73
CA VAL A 79 -5.64 5.09 -15.13
C VAL A 79 -4.48 5.99 -14.71
N THR A 80 -4.55 7.28 -15.03
CA THR A 80 -3.55 8.29 -14.60
C THR A 80 -3.81 8.79 -13.19
N ARG A 81 -5.04 8.61 -12.70
CA ARG A 81 -5.49 8.93 -11.35
C ARG A 81 -6.29 7.75 -10.82
N LEU A 82 -5.74 7.09 -9.82
CA LEU A 82 -6.39 5.98 -9.13
C LEU A 82 -7.02 6.51 -7.84
N GLU A 83 -8.33 6.39 -7.72
CA GLU A 83 -9.06 6.92 -6.58
C GLU A 83 -8.96 5.97 -5.37
N PRO A 84 -8.91 6.49 -4.12
CA PRO A 84 -8.86 5.66 -2.91
C PRO A 84 -9.97 4.61 -2.84
N LYS A 85 -11.19 4.97 -3.27
CA LYS A 85 -12.33 4.07 -3.29
C LYS A 85 -12.14 2.90 -4.27
N GLU A 86 -11.51 3.14 -5.41
CA GLU A 86 -11.21 2.09 -6.38
C GLU A 86 -10.12 1.17 -5.85
N ALA A 87 -9.08 1.74 -5.22
CA ALA A 87 -8.02 0.95 -4.60
C ALA A 87 -8.53 0.07 -3.44
N ASP A 88 -9.39 0.61 -2.58
CA ASP A 88 -10.06 -0.13 -1.50
C ASP A 88 -10.90 -1.30 -2.05
N ALA A 89 -11.66 -1.07 -3.12
CA ALA A 89 -12.45 -2.13 -3.76
C ALA A 89 -11.57 -3.23 -4.36
N MET A 90 -10.44 -2.87 -4.96
CA MET A 90 -9.47 -3.82 -5.51
C MET A 90 -8.78 -4.64 -4.42
N LEU A 91 -8.39 -4.01 -3.30
CA LEU A 91 -7.84 -4.72 -2.14
C LEU A 91 -8.82 -5.75 -1.60
N LYS A 92 -10.09 -5.35 -1.38
CA LYS A 92 -11.14 -6.28 -0.93
C LYS A 92 -11.37 -7.42 -1.92
N GLU A 93 -11.34 -7.16 -3.21
CA GLU A 93 -11.44 -8.22 -4.22
C GLU A 93 -10.26 -9.21 -4.13
N ILE A 94 -9.04 -8.72 -3.87
CA ILE A 94 -7.87 -9.56 -3.64
C ILE A 94 -8.09 -10.45 -2.40
N GLU A 95 -8.46 -9.85 -1.28
CA GLU A 95 -8.57 -10.51 0.03
C GLU A 95 -9.75 -11.50 0.11
N ASP A 96 -10.91 -11.12 -0.42
CA ASP A 96 -12.15 -11.90 -0.27
C ASP A 96 -12.32 -12.97 -1.36
N ARG A 97 -11.72 -12.78 -2.54
CA ARG A 97 -12.05 -13.58 -3.73
C ARG A 97 -10.86 -14.15 -4.48
N ILE A 98 -9.71 -13.48 -4.45
CA ILE A 98 -8.53 -13.94 -5.21
C ILE A 98 -7.67 -14.82 -4.32
N LEU A 99 -7.19 -14.32 -3.18
CA LEU A 99 -6.31 -15.09 -2.31
C LEU A 99 -7.09 -16.10 -1.47
N LYS A 100 -6.48 -17.26 -1.26
CA LYS A 100 -6.97 -18.23 -0.27
C LYS A 100 -6.59 -17.78 1.15
N PRO A 101 -7.25 -18.29 2.19
CA PRO A 101 -6.94 -17.92 3.57
C PRO A 101 -5.46 -18.12 3.98
N ASP A 102 -4.83 -19.20 3.53
CA ASP A 102 -3.41 -19.51 3.81
C ASP A 102 -2.45 -18.53 3.12
N GLN A 103 -2.78 -18.13 1.89
CA GLN A 103 -2.04 -17.12 1.13
C GLN A 103 -2.18 -15.74 1.77
N LEU A 104 -3.41 -15.36 2.17
CA LEU A 104 -3.68 -14.08 2.80
C LEU A 104 -2.91 -13.95 4.13
N MET A 105 -2.96 -14.97 4.99
CA MET A 105 -2.20 -14.99 6.24
C MET A 105 -0.70 -14.79 6.03
N PHE A 106 -0.13 -15.37 4.97
CA PHE A 106 1.29 -15.19 4.67
C PHE A 106 1.60 -13.77 4.20
N VAL A 107 0.76 -13.21 3.33
CA VAL A 107 0.89 -11.84 2.84
C VAL A 107 0.75 -10.82 3.99
N ASP A 108 -0.19 -11.02 4.90
CA ASP A 108 -0.35 -10.19 6.10
C ASP A 108 0.90 -10.25 6.99
N GLY A 109 1.49 -11.44 7.14
CA GLY A 109 2.77 -11.61 7.84
C GLY A 109 3.90 -10.77 7.22
N LEU A 110 3.99 -10.74 5.89
CA LEU A 110 4.95 -9.87 5.19
C LEU A 110 4.65 -8.38 5.43
N ALA A 111 3.38 -7.98 5.38
CA ALA A 111 2.99 -6.59 5.62
C ALA A 111 3.37 -6.12 7.03
N ILE A 112 3.11 -6.94 8.05
CA ILE A 112 3.48 -6.68 9.45
C ILE A 112 5.01 -6.57 9.59
N ALA A 113 5.77 -7.52 9.04
CA ALA A 113 7.22 -7.49 9.11
C ALA A 113 7.80 -6.21 8.50
N ARG A 114 7.29 -5.78 7.34
CA ARG A 114 7.70 -4.54 6.67
C ARG A 114 7.28 -3.28 7.42
N ALA A 115 6.13 -3.28 8.08
CA ALA A 115 5.72 -2.15 8.92
C ALA A 115 6.69 -1.97 10.09
N ASN A 116 7.09 -3.07 10.74
CA ASN A 116 8.04 -3.06 11.85
C ASN A 116 9.43 -2.55 11.43
N GLU A 117 9.92 -2.95 10.25
CA GLU A 117 11.19 -2.45 9.68
C GLU A 117 11.18 -0.93 9.47
N ARG A 118 10.05 -0.37 9.02
CA ARG A 118 9.89 1.08 8.81
C ARG A 118 9.87 1.86 10.12
N THR A 119 9.18 1.34 11.14
CA THR A 119 9.14 1.98 12.45
C THR A 119 10.51 1.99 13.14
N ALA A 120 11.31 0.93 12.95
CA ALA A 120 12.67 0.82 13.50
C ALA A 120 13.68 1.77 12.81
N THR A 121 13.43 2.15 11.55
CA THR A 121 14.31 3.00 10.73
C THR A 121 13.75 4.42 10.60
N SER A 122 13.14 4.96 11.67
CA SER A 122 12.59 6.32 11.71
C SER A 122 13.71 7.37 11.75
N GLY A 123 14.48 7.46 10.67
CA GLY A 123 15.48 8.49 10.40
C GLY A 123 15.23 9.07 9.01
N THR A 124 14.60 10.26 8.98
CA THR A 124 14.65 11.22 7.87
C THR A 124 14.31 10.69 6.47
N GLY A 125 13.02 10.63 6.16
CA GLY A 125 12.49 10.55 4.79
C GLY A 125 11.79 11.83 4.36
N ALA A 126 12.29 13.00 4.76
CA ALA A 126 11.80 14.28 4.27
C ALA A 126 12.32 14.49 2.84
N GLY A 127 11.56 14.00 1.86
CA GLY A 127 11.75 14.31 0.45
C GLY A 127 11.42 15.79 0.18
N SER A 128 12.34 16.67 0.58
CA SER A 128 12.42 18.04 0.11
C SER A 128 13.10 18.03 -1.26
N THR A 129 12.31 18.09 -2.33
CA THR A 129 12.81 18.42 -3.67
C THR A 129 11.69 19.21 -4.35
N GLY A 130 12.03 20.42 -4.81
CA GLY A 130 11.11 21.42 -5.33
C GLY A 130 10.22 20.91 -6.47
N GLY A 131 9.01 20.48 -6.09
CA GLY A 131 7.93 20.06 -6.94
C GLY A 131 6.68 19.89 -6.07
N THR A 132 5.49 20.03 -6.67
CA THR A 132 4.23 19.82 -5.95
C THR A 132 4.19 18.38 -5.41
N SER A 133 4.10 18.20 -4.10
CA SER A 133 3.96 16.89 -3.44
C SER A 133 2.85 16.06 -4.12
N PRO A 134 2.99 14.74 -4.30
CA PRO A 134 1.93 13.90 -4.89
C PRO A 134 0.56 14.09 -4.24
N VAL A 135 0.54 14.32 -2.93
CA VAL A 135 -0.68 14.63 -2.17
C VAL A 135 -1.27 15.98 -2.60
N GLN A 136 -0.42 16.99 -2.79
CA GLN A 136 -0.87 18.31 -3.24
C GLN A 136 -1.35 18.29 -4.70
N SER A 137 -0.69 17.50 -5.56
CA SER A 137 -1.17 17.25 -6.94
C SER A 137 -2.57 16.63 -6.90
N TYR A 138 -2.77 15.61 -6.07
CA TYR A 138 -4.07 14.95 -5.92
C TYR A 138 -5.16 15.92 -5.44
N MET A 139 -4.88 16.73 -4.42
CA MET A 139 -5.81 17.74 -3.89
C MET A 139 -6.22 18.77 -4.94
N ASN A 140 -5.32 19.09 -5.87
CA ASN A 140 -5.57 20.02 -6.97
C ASN A 140 -6.20 19.35 -8.21
N GLY A 141 -6.69 18.11 -8.10
CA GLY A 141 -7.30 17.38 -9.22
C GLY A 141 -6.30 16.79 -10.23
N GLY A 142 -5.00 16.83 -9.92
CA GLY A 142 -3.92 16.31 -10.77
C GLY A 142 -3.84 14.77 -10.80
N PRO A 143 -2.91 14.21 -11.60
CA PRO A 143 -2.69 12.76 -11.64
C PRO A 143 -2.18 12.23 -10.30
N PHE A 144 -2.55 10.98 -10.02
CA PHE A 144 -2.08 10.24 -8.84
C PHE A 144 -2.19 8.74 -9.09
N ASN A 145 -1.09 8.14 -9.54
CA ASN A 145 -0.97 6.70 -9.63
C ASN A 145 0.48 6.30 -9.32
N PRO A 146 0.82 6.02 -8.05
CA PRO A 146 2.20 5.69 -7.67
C PRO A 146 2.72 4.41 -8.33
N MET A 147 1.83 3.52 -8.82
CA MET A 147 2.21 2.27 -9.49
C MET A 147 2.70 2.48 -10.93
N GLN A 148 2.41 3.64 -11.53
CA GLN A 148 2.97 4.03 -12.84
C GLN A 148 4.34 4.72 -12.72
N ASP A 149 4.70 5.24 -11.54
CA ASP A 149 5.96 5.96 -11.34
C ASP A 149 7.12 5.01 -11.05
N THR A 150 7.75 4.50 -12.11
CA THR A 150 8.92 3.60 -12.02
C THR A 150 10.20 4.30 -11.53
N THR A 151 10.17 5.61 -11.26
CA THR A 151 11.28 6.30 -10.58
C THR A 151 11.24 6.09 -9.06
N LYS A 152 10.11 5.63 -8.54
CA LYS A 152 9.91 5.32 -7.11
C LYS A 152 9.88 3.82 -6.90
N LYS A 153 10.31 3.40 -5.70
CA LYS A 153 10.37 1.99 -5.31
C LYS A 153 9.01 1.28 -5.47
N ILE A 154 7.91 1.95 -5.12
CA ILE A 154 6.56 1.38 -5.26
C ILE A 154 6.19 1.06 -6.71
N GLY A 155 6.52 1.94 -7.68
CA GLY A 155 6.28 1.66 -9.10
C GLY A 155 7.22 0.60 -9.67
N GLN A 156 8.46 0.55 -9.18
CA GLN A 156 9.41 -0.52 -9.53
C GLN A 156 8.93 -1.89 -9.04
N ASP A 157 8.53 -1.98 -7.77
CA ASP A 157 8.05 -3.21 -7.15
C ASP A 157 6.74 -3.68 -7.80
N PHE A 158 5.81 -2.75 -8.05
CA PHE A 158 4.58 -3.07 -8.76
C PHE A 158 4.84 -3.56 -10.17
N LYS A 159 5.73 -2.89 -10.93
CA LYS A 159 6.12 -3.34 -12.27
C LYS A 159 6.74 -4.73 -12.24
N ALA A 160 7.63 -5.00 -11.27
CA ALA A 160 8.25 -6.32 -11.12
C ALA A 160 7.20 -7.41 -10.80
N ALA A 161 6.21 -7.11 -9.96
CA ALA A 161 5.11 -8.02 -9.66
C ALA A 161 4.23 -8.26 -10.90
N TYR A 162 3.86 -7.20 -11.63
CA TYR A 162 3.08 -7.31 -12.86
C TYR A 162 3.80 -8.13 -13.92
N ASP A 163 5.08 -7.85 -14.20
CA ASP A 163 5.86 -8.58 -15.21
C ASP A 163 5.98 -10.07 -14.82
N TYR A 164 6.20 -10.36 -13.53
CA TYR A 164 6.24 -11.73 -13.01
C TYR A 164 4.91 -12.46 -13.20
N LEU A 165 3.78 -11.84 -12.83
CA LEU A 165 2.45 -12.43 -12.99
C LEU A 165 2.11 -12.62 -14.47
N LYS A 166 2.47 -11.66 -15.32
CA LYS A 166 2.24 -11.72 -16.77
C LYS A 166 3.02 -12.85 -17.42
N ALA A 167 4.25 -13.12 -16.97
CA ALA A 167 5.05 -14.25 -17.45
C ALA A 167 4.47 -15.62 -17.03
N LYS A 168 3.61 -15.67 -16.01
CA LYS A 168 2.93 -16.90 -15.53
C LYS A 168 1.52 -17.11 -16.09
N LYS A 169 0.94 -16.10 -16.75
CA LYS A 169 -0.44 -16.11 -17.25
C LYS A 169 -0.61 -17.06 -18.43
#